data_AF-A0A1G3R4H3-F1
#
_entry.id   AF-A0A1G3R4H3-F1
#
_cell.length_a   1.000
_cell.length_b   1.000
_cell.length_c   1.000
_cell.angle_alpha   90.00
_cell.angle_beta   90.00
_cell.angle_gamma   90.00
#
_symmetry.space_group_name_H-M   'P 1'
#
loop_
_entity.id
_entity.type
_entity.pdbx_description
1 polymer ?
#
loop_
_entity_poly.entity_id
_entity_poly.type
_entity_poly.pdbx_seq_one_letter_code
_entity_poly.pdbx_strand_id
1 'polypeptide(L)'
;MEPIADLSWMKDLLTGQVVERIPLGDYRAVALQMEDSDERRHNQYHYRLLIFPHRENKPVLSLNLETSLLGAPCLTEQTGSEHQILADAEEEMAYEKFRRWALERARAELHLG
;
A
#
# COMPACT_ATOMS: atom_id res chain seq x y z
N MET A 1 13.47 -7.47 6.87
CA MET A 1 13.10 -7.20 5.48
C MET A 1 13.89 -6.00 4.98
N GLU A 2 14.22 -5.95 3.70
CA GLU A 2 14.90 -4.80 3.10
C GLU A 2 13.89 -3.64 2.91
N PRO A 3 14.29 -2.36 3.11
CA PRO A 3 13.45 -1.23 2.78
C PRO A 3 13.08 -1.18 1.30
N ILE A 4 11.89 -0.67 0.99
CA ILE A 4 11.46 -0.43 -0.39
C ILE A 4 12.42 0.55 -1.06
N ALA A 5 12.96 0.14 -2.21
CA ALA A 5 13.96 0.90 -2.96
C ALA A 5 13.35 2.06 -3.76
N ASP A 6 12.13 1.87 -4.27
CA ASP A 6 11.36 2.94 -4.91
C ASP A 6 11.07 4.05 -3.88
N LEU A 7 11.23 5.32 -4.26
CA LEU A 7 10.99 6.47 -3.40
C LEU A 7 9.61 7.12 -3.61
N SER A 8 8.77 6.56 -4.51
CA SER A 8 7.39 7.02 -4.75
C SER A 8 6.59 7.13 -3.45
N TRP A 9 6.81 6.22 -2.49
CA TRP A 9 6.16 6.25 -1.17
C TRP A 9 6.41 7.54 -0.38
N MET A 10 7.54 8.22 -0.58
CA MET A 10 7.81 9.50 0.08
C MET A 10 6.89 10.59 -0.44
N LYS A 11 6.71 10.63 -1.77
CA LYS A 11 5.78 11.56 -2.41
C LYS A 11 4.35 11.24 -1.95
N ASP A 12 3.96 9.97 -1.97
CA ASP A 12 2.62 9.54 -1.59
C ASP A 12 2.29 9.87 -0.13
N LEU A 13 3.24 9.75 0.80
CA LEU A 13 3.05 10.19 2.19
C LEU A 13 2.82 11.71 2.33
N LEU A 14 3.38 12.51 1.42
CA LEU A 14 3.27 13.97 1.45
C LEU A 14 2.00 14.47 0.74
N THR A 15 1.59 13.79 -0.32
CA THR A 15 0.48 14.24 -1.19
C THR A 15 -0.81 13.46 -0.97
N GLY A 16 -0.73 12.22 -0.47
CA GLY A 16 -1.88 11.38 -0.18
C GLY A 16 -2.57 11.75 1.13
N GLN A 17 -3.86 11.45 1.20
CA GLN A 17 -4.63 11.59 2.43
C GLN A 17 -4.31 10.42 3.36
N VAL A 18 -3.80 10.71 4.56
CA VAL A 18 -3.65 9.67 5.59
C VAL A 18 -5.01 9.31 6.15
N VAL A 19 -5.50 8.13 5.81
CA VAL A 19 -6.79 7.58 6.26
C VAL A 19 -6.66 7.03 7.68
N GLU A 20 -5.57 6.31 7.96
CA GLU A 20 -5.41 5.60 9.22
C GLU A 20 -3.93 5.34 9.56
N ARG A 21 -3.63 5.25 10.86
CA ARG A 21 -2.34 4.77 11.37
C ARG A 21 -2.59 3.59 12.31
N ILE A 22 -2.00 2.44 12.02
CA ILE A 22 -2.32 1.17 12.66
C ILE A 22 -1.06 0.59 13.32
N PRO A 23 -1.05 0.38 14.65
CA PRO A 23 -0.02 -0.43 15.30
C PRO A 23 -0.10 -1.90 14.83
N LEU A 24 1.03 -2.51 14.48
CA LEU A 24 1.08 -3.87 13.96
C LEU A 24 2.30 -4.63 14.53
N GLY A 25 2.22 -5.02 15.81
CA GLY A 25 3.35 -5.63 16.52
C GLY A 25 4.54 -4.67 16.61
N ASP A 26 5.72 -5.13 16.19
CA ASP A 26 6.95 -4.32 16.07
C ASP A 26 6.96 -3.42 14.82
N TYR A 27 5.82 -3.27 14.16
CA TYR A 27 5.63 -2.43 12.99
C TYR A 27 4.53 -1.38 13.24
N ARG A 28 4.51 -0.39 12.37
CA ARG A 28 3.41 0.55 12.21
C ARG A 28 3.02 0.58 10.75
N ALA A 29 1.72 0.56 10.47
CA ALA A 29 1.19 0.74 9.14
C ALA A 29 0.56 2.13 8.99
N VAL A 30 0.73 2.75 7.83
CA VAL A 30 0.11 4.01 7.46
C VAL A 30 -0.72 3.76 6.20
N ALA A 31 -2.03 3.94 6.31
CA ALA A 31 -2.95 3.81 5.19
C ALA A 31 -3.14 5.17 4.53
N LEU A 32 -2.96 5.19 3.21
CA LEU A 32 -3.10 6.35 2.35
C LEU A 32 -4.23 6.10 1.36
N GLN A 33 -5.01 7.16 1.13
CA GLN A 33 -5.90 7.28 -0.02
C GLN A 33 -5.29 8.32 -0.95
N MET A 34 -5.19 7.97 -2.23
CA MET A 34 -4.75 8.90 -3.24
C MET A 34 -6.00 9.54 -3.85
N GLU A 35 -6.07 10.87 -3.83
CA GLU A 35 -7.14 11.56 -4.54
C GLU A 35 -6.89 11.44 -6.05
N ASP A 36 -7.98 11.23 -6.79
CA ASP A 36 -8.00 11.43 -8.25
C ASP A 36 -7.85 12.92 -8.51
N SER A 37 -6.61 13.43 -8.50
CA SER A 37 -6.37 14.78 -8.97
C SER A 37 -6.72 14.82 -10.46
N ASP A 38 -7.66 15.68 -10.84
CA ASP A 38 -8.14 15.94 -12.21
C ASP A 38 -7.03 16.20 -13.26
N GLU A 39 -5.78 16.34 -12.82
CA GLU A 39 -4.59 16.28 -13.67
C GLU A 39 -4.24 14.84 -14.08
N ARG A 40 -5.06 14.29 -14.98
CA ARG A 40 -4.66 13.37 -16.06
C ARG A 40 -3.67 12.24 -15.68
N ARG A 41 -4.24 11.07 -15.38
CA ARG A 41 -3.73 9.73 -15.80
C ARG A 41 -2.44 9.16 -15.16
N HIS A 42 -2.06 9.51 -13.93
CA HIS A 42 -0.83 8.91 -13.36
C HIS A 42 -0.88 8.43 -11.90
N ASN A 43 -1.98 8.61 -11.16
CA ASN A 43 -2.10 7.93 -9.87
C ASN A 43 -2.55 6.49 -10.11
N GLN A 44 -1.56 5.59 -10.19
CA GLN A 44 -1.80 4.15 -10.31
C GLN A 44 -2.52 3.63 -9.06
N TYR A 45 -2.23 4.20 -7.89
CA TYR A 45 -2.74 3.74 -6.59
C TYR A 45 -4.05 4.43 -6.20
N HIS A 46 -5.03 3.65 -5.77
CA HIS A 46 -6.27 4.11 -5.12
C HIS A 46 -6.10 4.14 -3.60
N TYR A 47 -5.63 3.01 -3.03
CA TYR A 47 -5.26 2.89 -1.63
C TYR A 47 -3.88 2.27 -1.50
N ARG A 48 -3.13 2.70 -0.50
CA ARG A 48 -1.79 2.20 -0.21
C ARG A 48 -1.60 2.02 1.28
N LEU A 49 -1.13 0.85 1.70
CA LEU A 49 -0.74 0.57 3.08
C LEU A 49 0.78 0.43 3.15
N LEU A 50 1.45 1.40 3.77
CA LEU A 50 2.90 1.40 3.98
C LEU A 50 3.22 0.88 5.37
N ILE A 51 4.05 -0.17 5.45
CA ILE A 51 4.45 -0.79 6.71
C ILE A 51 5.90 -0.42 7.02
N PHE A 52 6.11 0.17 8.20
CA PHE A 52 7.40 0.58 8.72
C PHE A 52 7.77 -0.25 9.95
N PRO A 53 9.02 -0.69 10.10
CA PRO A 53 9.54 -1.12 11.39
C PRO A 53 9.40 0.01 12.41
N HIS A 54 9.07 -0.31 13.67
CA HIS A 54 8.69 0.68 14.70
C HIS A 54 9.71 1.82 14.89
N ARG A 55 10.99 1.52 14.69
CA ARG A 55 12.12 2.45 14.89
C ARG A 55 12.68 3.04 13.59
N GLU A 56 12.08 2.73 12.45
CA GLU A 56 12.60 3.12 11.14
C GLU A 56 11.61 4.00 10.37
N ASN A 57 12.16 4.86 9.52
CA ASN A 57 11.38 5.82 8.73
C ASN A 57 11.25 5.41 7.26
N LYS A 58 11.71 4.21 6.90
CA LYS A 58 11.54 3.65 5.57
C LYS A 58 10.58 2.45 5.64
N PRO A 59 9.63 2.34 4.72
CA PRO A 59 8.74 1.19 4.68
C PRO A 59 9.51 -0.03 4.16
N VAL A 60 9.16 -1.21 4.66
CA VAL A 60 9.72 -2.50 4.22
C VAL A 60 8.72 -3.34 3.42
N LEU A 61 7.44 -2.95 3.48
CA LEU A 61 6.35 -3.59 2.77
C LEU A 61 5.34 -2.51 2.37
N SER A 62 4.82 -2.62 1.15
CA SER A 62 3.69 -1.85 0.65
C SER A 62 2.65 -2.80 0.11
N LEU A 63 1.39 -2.58 0.46
CA LEU A 63 0.25 -3.31 -0.08
C LEU A 63 -0.70 -2.31 -0.69
N ASN A 64 -1.08 -2.52 -1.95
CA ASN A 64 -1.73 -1.48 -2.73
C ASN A 64 -2.98 -2.00 -3.42
N LEU A 65 -3.99 -1.14 -3.52
CA LEU A 65 -5.04 -1.24 -4.52
C LEU A 65 -4.65 -0.27 -5.63
N GLU A 66 -4.44 -0.79 -6.84
CA GLU A 66 -3.93 0.00 -7.95
C GLU A 66 -4.63 -0.35 -9.26
N THR A 67 -4.46 0.48 -10.29
CA THR A 67 -4.95 0.23 -11.63
C THR A 67 -3.82 -0.40 -12.46
N SER A 68 -4.04 -1.62 -12.97
CA SER A 68 -3.10 -2.29 -13.86
C SER A 68 -2.88 -1.52 -15.17
N LEU A 69 -1.87 -1.92 -15.95
CA LEU A 69 -1.61 -1.36 -17.29
C LEU A 69 -2.79 -1.51 -18.25
N LEU A 70 -3.68 -2.49 -18.01
CA LEU A 70 -4.87 -2.72 -18.83
C LEU A 70 -6.10 -1.97 -18.31
N GLY A 71 -5.96 -1.16 -17.26
CA GLY A 71 -7.05 -0.39 -16.68
C GLY A 71 -7.91 -1.15 -15.67
N ALA A 72 -7.62 -2.44 -15.41
CA ALA A 72 -8.34 -3.21 -14.40
C ALA A 72 -7.73 -2.98 -13.00
N PRO A 73 -8.53 -2.80 -11.95
CA PRO A 73 -8.02 -2.72 -10.59
C PRO A 73 -7.41 -4.05 -10.14
N CYS A 74 -6.31 -3.97 -9.41
CA CYS A 74 -5.60 -5.12 -8.86
C CYS A 74 -4.99 -4.82 -7.49
N LEU A 75 -4.69 -5.88 -6.76
CA LEU A 75 -4.03 -5.86 -5.47
C LEU A 75 -2.56 -6.23 -5.65
N THR A 76 -1.67 -5.39 -5.16
CA THR A 76 -0.23 -5.55 -5.37
C THR A 76 0.54 -5.49 -4.06
N GLU A 77 1.76 -6.03 -4.12
CA GLU A 77 2.72 -6.02 -3.04
C GLU A 77 4.08 -5.53 -3.54
N GLN A 78 4.74 -4.74 -2.70
CA GLN A 78 6.11 -4.29 -2.94
C GLN A 78 6.99 -4.55 -1.71
N THR A 79 8.13 -5.21 -1.94
CA THR A 79 9.17 -5.49 -0.94
C THR A 79 10.54 -5.28 -1.58
N GLY A 80 11.46 -4.55 -0.92
CA GLY A 80 12.75 -4.22 -1.52
C GLY A 80 12.61 -3.56 -2.90
N SER A 81 13.12 -4.21 -3.95
CA SER A 81 12.97 -3.82 -5.35
C SER A 81 11.88 -4.56 -6.12
N GLU A 82 11.22 -5.54 -5.50
CA GLU A 82 10.22 -6.40 -6.15
C GLU A 82 8.83 -5.81 -6.04
N HIS A 83 8.06 -5.94 -7.13
CA HIS A 83 6.66 -5.56 -7.21
C HIS A 83 5.87 -6.68 -7.87
N GLN A 84 4.80 -7.15 -7.21
CA GLN A 84 4.01 -8.28 -7.68
C GLN A 84 2.51 -8.01 -7.61
N ILE A 85 1.78 -8.49 -8.61
CA ILE A 85 0.31 -8.55 -8.59
C ILE A 85 -0.10 -9.83 -7.86
N LEU A 86 -0.90 -9.69 -6.81
CA LEU A 86 -1.36 -10.80 -5.98
C LEU A 86 -2.77 -11.28 -6.37
N ALA A 87 -3.62 -10.37 -6.80
CA ALA A 87 -5.00 -10.68 -7.21
C ALA A 87 -5.61 -9.54 -8.05
N ASP A 88 -6.66 -9.87 -8.80
CA ASP A 88 -7.57 -8.87 -9.36
C ASP A 88 -8.45 -8.28 -8.24
N ALA A 89 -8.89 -7.04 -8.43
CA ALA A 89 -9.79 -6.34 -7.51
C ALA A 89 -11.10 -5.94 -8.19
N GLU A 90 -12.11 -5.69 -7.36
CA GLU A 90 -13.37 -5.10 -7.80
C GLU A 90 -13.16 -3.63 -8.18
N GLU A 91 -13.91 -3.17 -9.19
CA GLU A 91 -13.81 -1.81 -9.75
C GLU A 91 -13.95 -0.71 -8.69
N GLU A 92 -14.87 -0.90 -7.74
CA GLU A 92 -15.14 0.05 -6.66
C GLU A 92 -14.84 -0.56 -5.28
N MET A 93 -13.69 -1.23 -5.14
CA MET A 93 -13.31 -1.81 -3.85
C MET A 93 -13.19 -0.75 -2.76
N ALA A 94 -14.09 -0.77 -1.79
CA ALA A 94 -14.09 0.14 -0.65
C ALA A 94 -12.86 -0.03 0.26
N TYR A 95 -12.49 1.05 0.93
CA TYR A 95 -11.34 1.08 1.85
C TYR A 95 -11.39 -0.02 2.92
N GLU A 96 -12.54 -0.28 3.55
CA GLU A 96 -12.64 -1.29 4.61
C GLU A 96 -12.30 -2.70 4.12
N LYS A 97 -12.64 -3.00 2.86
CA LYS A 97 -12.34 -4.29 2.24
C LYS A 97 -10.86 -4.39 1.90
N PHE A 98 -10.31 -3.35 1.27
CA PHE A 98 -8.86 -3.25 1.04
C PHE A 98 -8.07 -3.36 2.34
N ARG A 99 -8.45 -2.61 3.38
CA ARG A 99 -7.80 -2.59 4.69
C ARG A 99 -7.74 -3.98 5.32
N ARG A 100 -8.85 -4.74 5.26
CA ARG A 100 -8.89 -6.11 5.81
C ARG A 100 -7.91 -7.01 5.07
N TRP A 101 -7.99 -7.02 3.74
CA TRP A 101 -7.08 -7.79 2.90
C TRP A 101 -5.60 -7.42 3.17
N ALA A 102 -5.29 -6.12 3.19
CA ALA A 102 -3.93 -5.64 3.37
C ALA A 102 -3.37 -6.00 4.76
N LEU A 103 -4.17 -5.90 5.82
CA LEU A 103 -3.72 -6.30 7.16
C LEU A 103 -3.53 -7.81 7.29
N GLU A 104 -4.41 -8.62 6.69
CA GLU A 104 -4.24 -10.07 6.66
C GLU A 104 -2.95 -10.46 5.91
N ARG A 105 -2.72 -9.86 4.73
CA ARG A 105 -1.50 -10.09 3.95
C ARG A 105 -0.25 -9.62 4.69
N ALA A 106 -0.29 -8.44 5.31
CA ALA A 106 0.83 -7.92 6.09
C ALA A 106 1.17 -8.84 7.28
N ARG A 107 0.17 -9.39 7.99
CA ARG A 107 0.41 -10.34 9.07
C ARG A 107 1.09 -11.61 8.56
N ALA A 108 0.64 -12.15 7.43
CA ALA A 108 1.26 -13.32 6.83
C ALA A 108 2.72 -13.06 6.43
N GLU A 109 2.98 -11.96 5.73
CA GLU A 109 4.32 -11.61 5.23
C GLU A 109 5.31 -11.29 6.37
N LEU A 110 4.82 -10.59 7.41
CA LEU A 110 5.62 -10.21 8.57
C LEU A 110 5.67 -11.32 9.65
N HIS A 111 5.04 -12.47 9.40
CA HIS A 111 4.98 -13.61 10.33
C HIS A 111 4.41 -13.21 11.71
N LEU A 112 3.38 -12.37 11.70
CA LEU A 112 2.68 -11.89 12.90
C LEU A 112 1.46 -12.78 13.17
N GLY A 113 1.41 -13.36 14.37
CA GLY A 113 0.29 -14.17 14.85
C GLY A 113 -1.00 -13.41 15.10
#